data_AF-A0A382Y0T2-F1
#
_entry.id   AF-A0A382Y0T2-F1
#
_cell.length_a   1.000
_cell.length_b   1.000
_cell.length_c   1.000
_cell.angle_alpha   90.00
_cell.angle_beta   90.00
_cell.angle_gamma   90.00
#
_symmetry.space_group_name_H-M   'P 1'
#
loop_
_entity.id
_entity.type
_entity.pdbx_description
1 polymer ?
#
loop_
_entity_poly.entity_id
_entity_poly.type
_entity_poly.pdbx_seq_one_letter_code
_entity_poly.pdbx_strand_id
1 'polypeptide(L)'
;MITRLLLSLLVTSCFLHADHHKLPNVVFILADDLGIGDVSPTNPECKIKTPHLQKMADEGITFLDAHSSSAVCTPTRYGVLTGRYNWRSRLARGVLRGTSDHLIPAERATVAHLLKKAGYHTQMIGKWHLGWDWARVDKKEKKWENIDFSKPVKNGPDINGFDRYYGHCGSLDMAPYVWVDTGKVTALPDRMEGVTSKQDRYGWYRKGPMGSDFHIDEVLPHLFDKGIAYVKERAKTKKPFF
;
A
#
# COMPACT_ATOMS: atom_id res chain seq x y z
N MET A 1 -6.33 70.05 -22.90
CA MET A 1 -5.26 69.36 -22.12
C MET A 1 -5.83 68.29 -21.18
N ILE A 2 -6.90 67.54 -21.56
CA ILE A 2 -7.59 66.58 -20.66
C ILE A 2 -8.05 65.34 -21.46
N THR A 3 -7.18 64.69 -22.23
CA THR A 3 -7.63 63.58 -23.10
C THR A 3 -6.64 62.44 -23.30
N ARG A 4 -5.73 62.19 -22.36
CA ARG A 4 -4.78 61.06 -22.47
C ARG A 4 -4.42 60.36 -21.15
N LEU A 5 -5.27 60.40 -20.12
CA LEU A 5 -4.95 59.83 -18.80
C LEU A 5 -6.03 58.88 -18.25
N LEU A 6 -6.68 58.09 -19.11
CA LEU A 6 -7.76 57.17 -18.69
C LEU A 6 -7.67 55.78 -19.34
N LEU A 7 -6.52 55.42 -19.90
CA LEU A 7 -6.35 54.12 -20.60
C LEU A 7 -5.14 53.30 -20.11
N SER A 8 -4.69 53.49 -18.87
CA SER A 8 -3.63 52.66 -18.27
C SER A 8 -4.01 52.01 -16.93
N LEU A 9 -5.27 52.11 -16.49
CA LEU A 9 -5.73 51.61 -15.19
C LEU A 9 -6.77 50.48 -15.28
N LEU A 10 -6.77 49.73 -16.38
CA LEU A 10 -7.75 48.66 -16.64
C LEU A 10 -7.12 47.39 -17.22
N VAL A 11 -5.84 47.14 -16.93
CA VAL A 11 -5.15 45.88 -17.29
C VAL A 11 -4.69 45.09 -16.04
N THR A 12 -4.89 45.62 -14.83
CA THR A 12 -4.24 45.10 -13.61
C THR A 12 -5.20 44.46 -12.61
N SER A 13 -6.26 43.78 -13.05
CA SER A 13 -7.09 42.98 -12.12
C SER A 13 -7.61 41.64 -12.67
N CYS A 14 -7.18 41.24 -13.87
CA CYS A 14 -7.35 39.87 -14.35
C CYS A 14 -6.03 39.09 -14.27
N PHE A 15 -5.28 39.25 -13.18
CA PHE A 15 -4.68 38.04 -12.62
C PHE A 15 -5.85 37.26 -12.07
N LEU A 16 -6.43 36.42 -12.93
CA LEU A 16 -7.16 35.24 -12.52
C LEU A 16 -6.48 34.77 -11.23
N HIS A 17 -7.21 34.85 -10.11
CA HIS A 17 -6.99 33.87 -9.07
C HIS A 17 -7.16 32.55 -9.82
N ALA A 18 -6.05 32.01 -10.34
CA ALA A 18 -5.90 30.59 -10.42
C ALA A 18 -6.19 30.18 -8.99
N ASP A 19 -7.44 29.81 -8.74
CA ASP A 19 -7.81 29.08 -7.56
C ASP A 19 -6.76 27.99 -7.56
N HIS A 20 -5.82 28.06 -6.61
CA HIS A 20 -4.77 27.08 -6.50
C HIS A 20 -5.55 25.81 -6.27
N HIS A 21 -5.90 25.09 -7.35
CA HIS A 21 -6.77 23.94 -7.31
C HIS A 21 -6.08 23.04 -6.32
N LYS A 22 -6.63 23.00 -5.11
CA LYS A 22 -5.97 22.32 -4.00
C LYS A 22 -5.88 20.90 -4.50
N LEU A 23 -4.63 20.44 -4.67
CA LEU A 23 -4.37 19.08 -5.11
C LEU A 23 -5.23 18.16 -4.25
N PRO A 24 -6.04 17.27 -4.86
CA PRO A 24 -6.93 16.41 -4.11
C PRO A 24 -6.10 15.47 -3.24
N ASN A 25 -6.67 15.00 -2.14
CA ASN A 25 -6.10 13.83 -1.47
C ASN A 25 -6.38 12.60 -2.34
N VAL A 26 -5.40 11.71 -2.48
CA VAL A 26 -5.52 10.49 -3.26
C VAL A 26 -5.50 9.32 -2.28
N VAL A 27 -6.56 8.53 -2.23
CA VAL A 27 -6.59 7.30 -1.41
C VAL A 27 -6.74 6.12 -2.35
N PHE A 28 -5.73 5.24 -2.37
CA PHE A 28 -5.73 4.04 -3.19
C PHE A 28 -5.87 2.80 -2.31
N ILE A 29 -7.00 2.10 -2.44
CA ILE A 29 -7.30 0.87 -1.69
C ILE A 29 -7.14 -0.32 -2.64
N LEU A 30 -6.23 -1.23 -2.29
CA LEU A 30 -6.02 -2.48 -3.02
C LEU A 30 -6.43 -3.66 -2.14
N ALA A 31 -7.63 -4.18 -2.39
CA ALA A 31 -8.09 -5.43 -1.81
C ALA A 31 -7.22 -6.61 -2.26
N ASP A 32 -7.21 -7.69 -1.48
CA ASP A 32 -6.40 -8.88 -1.71
C ASP A 32 -7.35 -10.05 -1.91
N ASP A 33 -7.23 -10.73 -3.05
CA ASP A 33 -8.08 -11.86 -3.48
C ASP A 33 -9.60 -11.58 -3.51
N LEU A 34 -9.99 -10.33 -3.77
CA LEU A 34 -11.40 -9.94 -3.98
C LEU A 34 -11.81 -10.16 -5.45
N GLY A 35 -12.77 -11.06 -5.68
CA GLY A 35 -13.32 -11.35 -7.00
C GLY A 35 -14.41 -10.36 -7.43
N ILE A 36 -14.62 -10.24 -8.75
CA ILE A 36 -15.68 -9.39 -9.32
C ILE A 36 -17.08 -9.81 -8.87
N GLY A 37 -17.29 -11.06 -8.48
CA GLY A 37 -18.58 -11.56 -7.98
C GLY A 37 -18.84 -11.33 -6.49
N ASP A 38 -17.86 -10.83 -5.73
CA ASP A 38 -17.93 -10.82 -4.26
C ASP A 38 -18.64 -9.59 -3.69
N VAL A 39 -18.84 -8.54 -4.49
CA VAL A 39 -19.38 -7.26 -4.02
C VAL A 39 -20.66 -6.87 -4.74
N SER A 40 -21.52 -6.16 -4.02
CA SER A 40 -22.84 -5.74 -4.50
C SER A 40 -22.80 -4.85 -5.76
N PRO A 41 -21.84 -3.91 -5.92
CA PRO A 41 -21.75 -3.07 -7.12
C PRO A 41 -21.59 -3.83 -8.44
N THR A 42 -20.95 -4.99 -8.43
CA THR A 42 -20.65 -5.80 -9.63
C THR A 42 -21.44 -7.10 -9.66
N ASN A 43 -22.08 -7.47 -8.56
CA ASN A 43 -22.97 -8.62 -8.45
C ASN A 43 -24.10 -8.34 -7.44
N PRO A 44 -25.29 -7.91 -7.89
CA PRO A 44 -26.45 -7.69 -7.02
C PRO A 44 -26.86 -8.94 -6.20
N GLU A 45 -26.60 -10.12 -6.74
CA GLU A 45 -26.90 -11.43 -6.14
C GLU A 45 -25.75 -11.96 -5.26
N CYS A 46 -24.73 -11.15 -4.96
CA CYS A 46 -23.66 -11.54 -4.04
C CYS A 46 -24.23 -11.95 -2.67
N LYS A 47 -23.67 -13.01 -2.07
CA LYS A 47 -24.13 -13.55 -0.78
C LYS A 47 -23.88 -12.60 0.40
N ILE A 48 -22.83 -11.79 0.31
CA ILE A 48 -22.46 -10.81 1.33
C ILE A 48 -22.83 -9.43 0.81
N LYS A 49 -23.79 -8.77 1.45
CA LYS A 49 -24.17 -7.40 1.08
C LYS A 49 -23.08 -6.43 1.52
N THR A 50 -22.71 -5.51 0.62
CA THR A 50 -21.62 -4.54 0.82
C THR A 50 -22.16 -3.11 0.70
N PRO A 51 -23.01 -2.65 1.65
CA PRO A 51 -23.76 -1.40 1.51
C PRO A 51 -22.86 -0.16 1.37
N HIS A 52 -21.68 -0.15 2.01
CA HIS A 52 -20.73 0.94 1.87
C HIS A 52 -20.06 0.98 0.50
N LEU A 53 -19.77 -0.18 -0.10
CA LEU A 53 -19.24 -0.25 -1.47
C LEU A 53 -20.34 0.09 -2.49
N GLN A 54 -21.58 -0.31 -2.24
CA GLN A 54 -22.73 0.12 -3.05
C GLN A 54 -22.86 1.64 -3.05
N LYS A 55 -22.85 2.25 -1.87
CA LYS A 55 -22.88 3.71 -1.76
C LYS A 55 -21.71 4.38 -2.51
N MET A 56 -20.50 3.85 -2.39
CA MET A 56 -19.34 4.36 -3.12
C MET A 56 -19.50 4.24 -4.64
N ALA A 57 -20.11 3.16 -5.13
CA ALA A 57 -20.41 2.97 -6.55
C ALA A 57 -21.49 3.94 -7.05
N ASP A 58 -22.53 4.18 -6.24
CA ASP A 58 -23.62 5.11 -6.56
C ASP A 58 -23.14 6.58 -6.60
N GLU A 59 -22.16 6.93 -5.78
CA GLU A 59 -21.54 8.26 -5.71
C GLU A 59 -20.35 8.43 -6.68
N GLY A 60 -19.99 7.38 -7.41
CA GLY A 60 -18.72 7.30 -8.16
C GLY A 60 -18.84 6.64 -9.53
N ILE A 61 -17.76 5.99 -9.94
CA ILE A 61 -17.66 5.29 -11.21
C ILE A 61 -17.26 3.83 -10.94
N THR A 62 -18.02 2.90 -11.50
CA THR A 62 -17.72 1.47 -11.46
C THR A 62 -17.22 1.00 -12.83
N PHE A 63 -16.08 0.32 -12.85
CA PHE A 63 -15.54 -0.30 -14.05
C PHE A 63 -15.91 -1.79 -14.05
N LEU A 64 -16.62 -2.24 -15.09
CA LEU A 64 -16.99 -3.66 -15.25
C LEU A 64 -15.93 -4.47 -16.01
N ASP A 65 -14.97 -3.78 -16.64
CA ASP A 65 -13.90 -4.37 -17.44
C ASP A 65 -12.54 -3.78 -17.03
N ALA A 66 -12.17 -4.00 -15.77
CA ALA A 66 -10.88 -3.58 -15.20
C ALA A 66 -10.01 -4.80 -14.90
N HIS A 67 -8.75 -4.77 -15.36
CA HIS A 67 -7.84 -5.91 -15.28
C HIS A 67 -6.61 -5.60 -14.45
N SER A 68 -6.17 -6.58 -13.66
CA SER A 68 -4.83 -6.58 -13.07
C SER A 68 -3.82 -7.15 -14.08
N SER A 69 -2.54 -6.77 -13.96
CA SER A 69 -1.51 -7.28 -14.87
C SER A 69 -1.17 -8.76 -14.65
N SER A 70 -1.67 -9.37 -13.56
CA SER A 70 -1.44 -10.76 -13.20
C SER A 70 -2.49 -11.28 -12.20
N ALA A 71 -2.75 -12.58 -12.21
CA ALA A 71 -3.68 -13.24 -11.30
C ALA A 71 -3.11 -13.51 -9.88
N VAL A 72 -1.95 -12.93 -9.50
CA VAL A 72 -1.35 -13.13 -8.17
C VAL A 72 -0.73 -11.84 -7.60
N CYS A 73 -0.56 -11.77 -6.28
CA CYS A 73 -0.34 -10.52 -5.55
C CYS A 73 0.92 -9.72 -5.95
N THR A 74 2.12 -10.31 -5.87
CA THR A 74 3.39 -9.61 -6.12
C THR A 74 3.45 -8.93 -7.50
N PRO A 75 3.20 -9.64 -8.62
CA PRO A 75 3.23 -9.01 -9.93
C PRO A 75 2.19 -7.91 -10.10
N THR A 76 0.98 -8.06 -9.56
CA THR A 76 -0.04 -6.99 -9.60
C THR A 76 0.40 -5.75 -8.84
N ARG A 77 0.94 -5.91 -7.63
CA ARG A 77 1.46 -4.78 -6.83
C ARG A 77 2.64 -4.10 -7.51
N TYR A 78 3.50 -4.86 -8.19
CA TYR A 78 4.60 -4.31 -9.00
C TYR A 78 4.04 -3.44 -10.14
N GLY A 79 3.05 -3.95 -10.88
CA GLY A 79 2.40 -3.23 -11.97
C GLY A 79 1.74 -1.93 -11.51
N VAL A 80 0.97 -1.99 -10.43
CA VAL A 80 0.28 -0.84 -9.82
C VAL A 80 1.28 0.26 -9.43
N LEU A 81 2.37 -0.09 -8.73
CA LEU A 81 3.30 0.93 -8.25
C LEU A 81 4.20 1.49 -9.34
N THR A 82 4.63 0.66 -10.29
CA THR A 82 5.65 1.06 -11.27
C THR A 82 5.08 1.50 -12.61
N GLY A 83 3.80 1.22 -12.90
CA GLY A 83 3.20 1.42 -14.22
C GLY A 83 3.80 0.53 -15.31
N ARG A 84 4.44 -0.59 -14.93
CA ARG A 84 5.13 -1.50 -15.86
C ARG A 84 4.61 -2.91 -15.72
N TYR A 85 4.54 -3.61 -16.84
CA TYR A 85 4.31 -5.04 -16.84
C TYR A 85 5.32 -5.77 -15.93
N ASN A 86 4.79 -6.63 -15.07
CA ASN A 86 5.54 -7.33 -14.03
C ASN A 86 6.61 -8.30 -14.55
N TRP A 87 6.44 -8.82 -15.77
CA TRP A 87 7.46 -9.64 -16.43
C TRP A 87 8.72 -8.85 -16.84
N ARG A 88 8.72 -7.53 -16.65
CA ARG A 88 9.94 -6.69 -16.73
C ARG A 88 10.68 -6.55 -15.40
N SER A 89 10.19 -7.20 -14.33
CA SER A 89 10.90 -7.33 -13.05
C SER A 89 11.85 -8.54 -13.11
N ARG A 90 12.69 -8.70 -12.07
CA ARG A 90 13.53 -9.90 -11.91
C ARG A 90 12.75 -11.17 -11.54
N LEU A 91 11.46 -11.07 -11.23
CA LEU A 91 10.62 -12.21 -10.85
C LEU A 91 9.79 -12.68 -12.04
N ALA A 92 10.21 -13.78 -12.66
CA ALA A 92 9.56 -14.32 -13.85
C ALA A 92 8.24 -15.08 -13.57
N ARG A 93 8.08 -15.63 -12.36
CA ARG A 93 6.90 -16.43 -11.98
C ARG A 93 6.66 -16.41 -10.47
N GLY A 94 5.39 -16.50 -10.09
CA GLY A 94 4.97 -16.68 -8.70
C GLY A 94 4.95 -15.38 -7.91
N VAL A 95 4.98 -15.53 -6.58
CA VAL A 95 4.99 -14.41 -5.63
C VAL A 95 6.22 -14.49 -4.74
N LEU A 96 6.61 -13.36 -4.17
CA LEU A 96 7.67 -13.33 -3.18
C LEU A 96 7.21 -13.98 -1.86
N ARG A 97 8.16 -14.50 -1.09
CA ARG A 97 7.91 -14.95 0.29
C ARG A 97 8.25 -13.83 1.27
N GLY A 98 7.81 -13.95 2.53
CA GLY A 98 8.08 -12.93 3.55
C GLY A 98 9.56 -12.64 3.81
N THR A 99 10.44 -13.58 3.46
CA THR A 99 11.90 -13.44 3.59
C THR A 99 12.62 -12.99 2.32
N SER A 100 11.89 -12.70 1.24
CA SER A 100 12.50 -12.34 -0.05
C SER A 100 13.00 -10.90 -0.06
N ASP A 101 14.17 -10.69 -0.65
CA ASP A 101 14.74 -9.36 -0.93
C ASP A 101 13.77 -8.50 -1.76
N HIS A 102 13.92 -7.18 -1.64
CA HIS A 102 13.13 -6.19 -2.38
C HIS A 102 13.12 -6.44 -3.90
N LEU A 103 11.96 -6.28 -4.53
CA LEU A 103 11.74 -6.55 -5.94
C LEU A 103 11.98 -5.34 -6.83
N ILE A 104 11.52 -4.17 -6.38
CA ILE A 104 11.58 -2.92 -7.14
C ILE A 104 12.96 -2.30 -6.93
N PRO A 105 13.79 -2.17 -7.99
CA PRO A 105 15.10 -1.52 -7.87
C PRO A 105 14.98 -0.08 -7.38
N ALA A 106 15.95 0.41 -6.60
CA ALA A 106 15.90 1.74 -5.98
C ALA A 106 15.79 2.90 -7.00
N GLU A 107 16.33 2.71 -8.20
CA GLU A 107 16.26 3.67 -9.30
C GLU A 107 14.91 3.66 -10.04
N ARG A 108 14.00 2.73 -9.73
CA ARG A 108 12.69 2.63 -10.37
C ARG A 108 11.72 3.64 -9.75
N ALA A 109 11.35 4.64 -10.54
CA ALA A 109 10.24 5.52 -10.20
C ALA A 109 8.93 4.73 -10.01
N THR A 110 8.13 5.18 -9.03
CA THR A 110 6.82 4.64 -8.68
C THR A 110 5.78 5.76 -8.67
N VAL A 111 4.50 5.41 -8.59
CA VAL A 111 3.42 6.38 -8.37
C VAL A 111 3.63 7.22 -7.10
N ALA A 112 4.20 6.63 -6.04
CA ALA A 112 4.51 7.36 -4.82
C ALA A 112 5.64 8.38 -5.03
N HIS A 113 6.69 8.04 -5.79
CA HIS A 113 7.72 9.01 -6.17
C HIS A 113 7.13 10.20 -6.95
N LEU A 114 6.22 9.92 -7.88
CA LEU A 114 5.53 10.94 -8.66
C LEU A 114 4.72 11.88 -7.76
N LEU A 115 3.90 11.34 -6.87
CA LEU A 115 3.05 12.12 -5.96
C LEU A 115 3.89 12.89 -4.94
N LYS A 116 4.94 12.29 -4.39
CA LYS A 116 5.90 12.98 -3.51
C LYS A 116 6.54 14.17 -4.20
N LYS A 117 6.97 14.02 -5.47
CA LYS A 117 7.50 15.13 -6.29
C LYS A 117 6.44 16.22 -6.54
N ALA A 118 5.17 15.85 -6.66
CA ALA A 118 4.04 16.78 -6.78
C ALA A 118 3.65 17.46 -5.45
N GLY A 119 4.37 17.21 -4.35
CA GLY A 119 4.13 17.88 -3.07
C GLY A 119 3.21 17.12 -2.12
N TYR A 120 2.87 15.86 -2.42
CA TYR A 120 2.10 15.02 -1.51
C TYR A 120 2.95 14.54 -0.33
N HIS A 121 2.32 14.31 0.81
CA HIS A 121 2.84 13.38 1.80
C HIS A 121 2.41 11.97 1.40
N THR A 122 3.32 10.99 1.40
CA THR A 122 3.04 9.64 0.90
C THR A 122 3.14 8.60 2.01
N GLN A 123 2.10 7.78 2.18
CA GLN A 123 2.05 6.74 3.20
C GLN A 123 1.56 5.42 2.62
N MET A 124 2.20 4.32 3.02
CA MET A 124 1.69 2.97 2.75
C MET A 124 1.19 2.33 4.05
N ILE A 125 0.00 1.74 4.05
CA ILE A 125 -0.54 0.97 5.18
C ILE A 125 -1.00 -0.40 4.68
N GLY A 126 -0.51 -1.49 5.28
CA GLY A 126 -0.98 -2.85 5.02
C GLY A 126 0.03 -3.78 4.36
N LYS A 127 -0.41 -4.54 3.36
CA LYS A 127 0.38 -5.61 2.72
C LYS A 127 1.34 -5.05 1.67
N TRP A 128 2.65 -5.29 1.82
CA TRP A 128 3.64 -4.85 0.83
C TRP A 128 3.82 -5.85 -0.32
N HIS A 129 4.23 -7.08 0.00
CA HIS A 129 4.41 -8.21 -0.91
C HIS A 129 5.34 -7.98 -2.12
N LEU A 130 6.27 -7.03 -1.98
CA LEU A 130 7.31 -6.70 -2.96
C LEU A 130 8.72 -6.88 -2.38
N GLY A 131 8.84 -7.67 -1.31
CA GLY A 131 10.10 -8.03 -0.68
C GLY A 131 10.69 -6.93 0.20
N TRP A 132 11.57 -7.35 1.10
CA TRP A 132 12.24 -6.53 2.10
C TRP A 132 13.67 -7.03 2.30
N ASP A 133 14.60 -6.10 2.50
CA ASP A 133 15.98 -6.47 2.82
C ASP A 133 16.15 -6.53 4.33
N TRP A 134 15.82 -7.70 4.86
CA TRP A 134 16.04 -8.05 6.25
C TRP A 134 17.53 -8.04 6.60
N ALA A 135 17.88 -7.59 7.80
CA ALA A 135 19.19 -7.83 8.36
C ALA A 135 19.37 -9.32 8.63
N ARG A 136 20.50 -9.87 8.18
CA ARG A 136 20.79 -11.30 8.26
C ARG A 136 22.18 -11.54 8.82
N VAL A 137 22.33 -12.60 9.61
CA VAL A 137 23.65 -13.05 10.09
C VAL A 137 24.45 -13.61 8.92
N ASP A 138 23.86 -14.53 8.14
CA ASP A 138 24.39 -14.96 6.84
C ASP A 138 23.57 -14.38 5.67
N LYS A 139 24.17 -13.52 4.84
CA LYS A 139 23.46 -12.89 3.71
C LYS A 139 22.96 -13.90 2.66
N LYS A 140 23.50 -15.12 2.60
CA LYS A 140 23.09 -16.14 1.63
C LYS A 140 21.88 -16.97 2.08
N GLU A 141 21.60 -17.03 3.38
CA GLU A 141 20.51 -17.84 3.93
C GLU A 141 19.22 -17.00 4.07
N LYS A 142 18.20 -17.34 3.27
CA LYS A 142 16.93 -16.62 3.14
C LYS A 142 15.82 -17.15 4.03
N LYS A 143 16.14 -18.01 4.99
CA LYS A 143 15.26 -18.45 6.07
C LYS A 143 14.99 -17.35 7.08
N TRP A 144 13.87 -17.44 7.81
CA TRP A 144 13.51 -16.42 8.81
C TRP A 144 14.34 -16.59 10.09
N GLU A 145 14.84 -17.81 10.35
CA GLU A 145 15.75 -18.18 11.44
C GLU A 145 17.04 -17.35 11.46
N ASN A 146 17.40 -16.81 10.29
CA ASN A 146 18.62 -16.05 10.07
C ASN A 146 18.37 -14.53 10.02
N ILE A 147 17.14 -14.08 10.31
CA ILE A 147 16.80 -12.66 10.36
C ILE A 147 17.09 -12.11 11.76
N ASP A 148 17.83 -11.01 11.84
CA ASP A 148 17.95 -10.20 13.05
C ASP A 148 16.85 -9.14 13.06
N PHE A 149 15.71 -9.47 13.69
CA PHE A 149 14.53 -8.59 13.78
C PHE A 149 14.79 -7.32 14.61
N SER A 150 15.89 -7.23 15.36
CA SER A 150 16.25 -6.02 16.11
C SER A 150 16.86 -4.92 15.23
N LYS A 151 17.23 -5.27 13.99
CA LYS A 151 17.87 -4.33 13.06
C LYS A 151 16.87 -3.79 12.05
N PRO A 152 17.17 -2.62 11.44
CA PRO A 152 16.29 -2.04 10.45
C PRO A 152 16.11 -2.92 9.21
N VAL A 153 14.86 -3.01 8.75
CA VAL A 153 14.50 -3.46 7.41
C VAL A 153 14.90 -2.38 6.40
N LYS A 154 15.65 -2.77 5.37
CA LYS A 154 16.09 -1.87 4.31
C LYS A 154 15.31 -2.11 3.03
N ASN A 155 15.40 -1.14 2.11
CA ASN A 155 14.84 -1.22 0.77
C ASN A 155 13.34 -1.57 0.76
N GLY A 156 12.60 -1.04 1.72
CA GLY A 156 11.15 -1.21 1.84
C GLY A 156 10.38 -0.14 1.04
N PRO A 157 9.13 0.13 1.39
CA PRO A 157 8.35 1.21 0.76
C PRO A 157 9.03 2.59 0.80
N ASP A 158 9.92 2.84 1.76
CA ASP A 158 10.67 4.08 1.94
C ASP A 158 11.53 4.46 0.72
N ILE A 159 12.26 3.49 0.13
CA ILE A 159 13.01 3.73 -1.11
C ILE A 159 12.11 3.78 -2.35
N ASN A 160 10.83 3.45 -2.19
CA ASN A 160 9.83 3.38 -3.26
C ASN A 160 8.90 4.60 -3.28
N GLY A 161 9.32 5.71 -2.67
CA GLY A 161 8.64 7.00 -2.74
C GLY A 161 7.64 7.26 -1.61
N PHE A 162 7.52 6.37 -0.62
CA PHE A 162 6.71 6.58 0.57
C PHE A 162 7.50 7.30 1.67
N ASP A 163 6.98 8.39 2.24
CA ASP A 163 7.57 9.08 3.38
C ASP A 163 7.53 8.21 4.64
N ARG A 164 6.47 7.40 4.78
CA ARG A 164 6.25 6.48 5.89
C ARG A 164 5.54 5.23 5.42
N TYR A 165 5.71 4.13 6.14
CA TYR A 165 4.91 2.94 5.92
C TYR A 165 4.62 2.19 7.22
N TYR A 166 3.48 1.52 7.30
CA TYR A 166 3.12 0.62 8.38
C TYR A 166 2.53 -0.65 7.78
N GLY A 167 3.16 -1.81 7.96
CA GLY A 167 2.67 -2.99 7.25
C GLY A 167 3.40 -4.28 7.55
N HIS A 168 3.06 -5.31 6.77
CA HIS A 168 3.67 -6.64 6.83
C HIS A 168 4.18 -7.08 5.45
N CYS A 169 5.12 -8.03 5.44
CA CYS A 169 5.96 -8.30 4.28
C CYS A 169 5.23 -8.87 3.07
N GLY A 170 4.10 -9.56 3.27
CA GLY A 170 3.49 -10.38 2.22
C GLY A 170 2.15 -10.94 2.61
N SER A 171 1.84 -12.14 2.14
CA SER A 171 0.56 -12.78 2.45
C SER A 171 0.50 -13.25 3.92
N LEU A 172 -0.70 -13.31 4.51
CA LEU A 172 -0.89 -13.72 5.91
C LEU A 172 -0.63 -15.21 6.15
N ASP A 173 -0.51 -16.01 5.09
CA ASP A 173 -0.04 -17.38 5.17
C ASP A 173 1.50 -17.50 5.13
N MET A 174 2.24 -16.38 5.02
CA MET A 174 3.69 -16.36 4.80
C MET A 174 4.45 -15.62 5.92
N ALA A 175 5.13 -16.40 6.76
CA ALA A 175 6.07 -15.90 7.76
C ALA A 175 7.21 -15.03 7.15
N PRO A 176 7.79 -14.09 7.92
CA PRO A 176 7.52 -13.81 9.34
C PRO A 176 6.28 -12.94 9.60
N TYR A 177 5.68 -13.08 10.78
CA TYR A 177 4.45 -12.40 11.19
C TYR A 177 4.75 -11.24 12.15
N VAL A 178 5.23 -10.14 11.58
CA VAL A 178 5.58 -8.92 12.32
C VAL A 178 5.07 -7.70 11.57
N TRP A 179 4.71 -6.64 12.32
CA TRP A 179 4.54 -5.33 11.73
C TRP A 179 5.88 -4.62 11.59
N VAL A 180 5.99 -3.81 10.55
CA VAL A 180 7.12 -2.91 10.32
C VAL A 180 6.56 -1.49 10.14
N ASP A 181 6.98 -0.58 11.03
CA ASP A 181 6.79 0.86 10.88
C ASP A 181 8.09 1.49 10.41
N THR A 182 8.11 1.93 9.15
CA THR A 182 9.18 2.73 8.56
C THR A 182 10.60 2.16 8.87
N GLY A 183 10.80 0.91 8.47
CA GLY A 183 12.08 0.20 8.60
C GLY A 183 12.29 -0.48 9.94
N LYS A 184 11.40 -0.32 10.93
CA LYS A 184 11.55 -0.92 12.25
C LYS A 184 10.43 -1.89 12.56
N VAL A 185 10.79 -3.09 13.01
CA VAL A 185 9.83 -4.03 13.57
C VAL A 185 9.22 -3.41 14.84
N THR A 186 7.89 -3.54 15.01
CA THR A 186 7.16 -2.94 16.13
C THR A 186 7.30 -3.74 17.42
N ALA A 187 7.34 -5.06 17.32
CA ALA A 187 7.65 -5.97 18.41
C ALA A 187 8.50 -7.14 17.92
N LEU A 188 9.54 -7.49 18.69
CA LEU A 188 10.37 -8.65 18.37
C LEU A 188 9.51 -9.93 18.44
N PRO A 189 9.76 -10.92 17.57
CA PRO A 189 9.12 -12.21 17.71
C PRO A 189 9.38 -12.84 19.06
N ASP A 190 8.32 -13.22 19.76
CA ASP A 190 8.36 -13.85 21.08
C ASP A 190 7.81 -15.28 21.06
N ARG A 191 7.20 -15.68 19.95
CA ARG A 191 6.60 -17.01 19.78
C ARG A 191 6.69 -17.52 18.35
N MET A 192 6.46 -18.82 18.21
CA MET A 192 6.36 -19.54 16.96
C MET A 192 4.93 -20.04 16.79
N GLU A 193 4.26 -19.59 15.74
CA GLU A 193 2.87 -19.98 15.45
C GLU A 193 2.72 -20.51 14.03
N GLY A 194 1.66 -21.27 13.81
CA GLY A 194 1.32 -21.89 12.53
C GLY A 194 0.11 -22.81 12.69
N VAL A 195 -0.84 -22.70 11.78
CA VAL A 195 -2.03 -23.55 11.73
C VAL A 195 -1.98 -24.36 10.45
N THR A 196 -2.08 -25.69 10.54
CA THR A 196 -2.11 -26.56 9.36
C THR A 196 -3.50 -26.59 8.73
N SER A 197 -3.58 -26.90 7.43
CA SER A 197 -4.86 -27.06 6.73
C SER A 197 -5.75 -28.20 7.27
N LYS A 198 -5.18 -29.12 8.07
CA LYS A 198 -5.93 -30.15 8.79
C LYS A 198 -6.60 -29.63 10.07
N GLN A 199 -5.98 -28.63 10.72
CA GLN A 199 -6.51 -28.01 11.94
C GLN A 199 -7.55 -26.95 11.59
N ASP A 200 -7.30 -26.17 10.54
CA ASP A 200 -8.27 -25.22 10.00
C ASP A 200 -8.15 -25.21 8.47
N ARG A 201 -9.20 -25.61 7.77
CA ARG A 201 -9.18 -25.71 6.30
C ARG A 201 -9.04 -24.35 5.62
N TYR A 202 -9.57 -23.29 6.23
CA TYR A 202 -9.73 -21.99 5.60
C TYR A 202 -8.86 -20.90 6.25
N GLY A 203 -8.54 -21.03 7.53
CA GLY A 203 -7.69 -20.12 8.31
C GLY A 203 -6.24 -20.59 8.52
N TRP A 204 -5.76 -21.56 7.74
CA TRP A 204 -4.40 -22.07 7.90
C TRP A 204 -3.32 -21.05 7.49
N TYR A 205 -2.16 -21.11 8.14
CA TYR A 205 -0.98 -20.32 7.81
C TYR A 205 0.30 -21.05 8.20
N ARG A 206 1.41 -20.78 7.48
CA ARG A 206 2.66 -21.55 7.66
C ARG A 206 3.28 -21.27 9.02
N LYS A 207 4.00 -22.27 9.55
CA LYS A 207 4.76 -22.09 10.79
C LYS A 207 5.82 -20.99 10.62
N GLY A 208 5.89 -20.05 11.56
CA GLY A 208 6.87 -18.98 11.56
C GLY A 208 6.88 -18.13 12.83
N PRO A 209 7.87 -17.24 12.97
CA PRO A 209 8.01 -16.33 14.09
C PRO A 209 6.93 -15.25 14.03
N MET A 210 6.37 -14.91 15.19
CA MET A 210 5.31 -13.92 15.35
C MET A 210 5.63 -12.92 16.46
N GLY A 211 5.46 -11.63 16.17
CA GLY A 211 5.63 -10.54 17.14
C GLY A 211 4.49 -10.49 18.14
N SER A 212 4.76 -10.05 19.38
CA SER A 212 3.77 -9.99 20.48
C SER A 212 2.53 -9.13 20.16
N ASP A 213 2.63 -8.23 19.18
CA ASP A 213 1.57 -7.32 18.73
C ASP A 213 0.94 -7.72 17.38
N PHE A 214 1.30 -8.90 16.86
CA PHE A 214 0.76 -9.44 15.63
C PHE A 214 -0.22 -10.58 15.94
N HIS A 215 -1.51 -10.35 15.72
CA HIS A 215 -2.57 -11.34 15.86
C HIS A 215 -3.24 -11.54 14.50
N ILE A 216 -3.21 -12.77 13.98
CA ILE A 216 -3.61 -13.09 12.59
C ILE A 216 -5.06 -12.69 12.31
N ASP A 217 -5.95 -12.96 13.25
CA ASP A 217 -7.38 -12.67 13.21
C ASP A 217 -7.70 -11.17 13.32
N GLU A 218 -6.83 -10.38 13.95
CA GLU A 218 -6.99 -8.93 14.10
C GLU A 218 -6.30 -8.10 13.01
N VAL A 219 -5.60 -8.72 12.06
CA VAL A 219 -4.86 -8.00 11.01
C VAL A 219 -5.73 -7.00 10.25
N LEU A 220 -6.90 -7.43 9.79
CA LEU A 220 -7.76 -6.57 8.98
C LEU A 220 -8.36 -5.41 9.81
N PRO A 221 -8.98 -5.64 10.99
CA PRO A 221 -9.40 -4.57 11.89
C PRO A 221 -8.26 -3.60 12.23
N HIS A 222 -7.09 -4.11 12.56
CA HIS A 222 -5.94 -3.29 12.92
C HIS A 222 -5.47 -2.38 11.77
N LEU A 223 -5.38 -2.92 10.55
CA LEU A 223 -5.03 -2.13 9.37
C LEU A 223 -6.10 -1.10 9.00
N PHE A 224 -7.37 -1.44 9.22
CA PHE A 224 -8.48 -0.50 9.06
C PHE A 224 -8.33 0.69 10.03
N ASP A 225 -8.10 0.41 11.32
CA ASP A 225 -7.91 1.44 12.33
C ASP A 225 -6.69 2.33 12.04
N LYS A 226 -5.56 1.73 11.62
CA LYS A 226 -4.36 2.47 11.18
C LYS A 226 -4.68 3.37 9.98
N GLY A 227 -5.41 2.87 8.99
CA GLY A 227 -5.81 3.62 7.80
C GLY A 227 -6.71 4.80 8.15
N ILE A 228 -7.76 4.57 8.94
CA ILE A 228 -8.69 5.62 9.37
C ILE A 228 -8.01 6.66 10.24
N ALA A 229 -7.15 6.25 11.17
CA ALA A 229 -6.37 7.16 12.01
C ALA A 229 -5.48 8.07 11.16
N TYR A 230 -4.76 7.51 10.19
CA TYR A 230 -3.92 8.27 9.26
C TYR A 230 -4.73 9.28 8.43
N VAL A 231 -5.84 8.85 7.82
CA VAL A 231 -6.70 9.75 7.02
C VAL A 231 -7.23 10.89 7.89
N LYS A 232 -7.72 10.60 9.10
CA LYS A 232 -8.21 11.62 10.05
C LYS A 232 -7.11 12.58 10.49
N GLU A 233 -5.88 12.11 10.69
CA GLU A 233 -4.74 12.95 11.03
C GLU A 233 -4.38 13.88 9.87
N ARG A 234 -4.21 13.32 8.66
CA ARG A 234 -3.75 14.07 7.48
C ARG A 234 -4.78 15.06 6.96
N ALA A 235 -6.07 14.74 7.07
CA ALA A 235 -7.16 15.64 6.69
C ALA A 235 -7.17 16.97 7.48
N LYS A 236 -6.50 17.05 8.64
CA LYS A 236 -6.33 18.29 9.41
C LYS A 236 -5.26 19.21 8.83
N THR A 237 -4.46 18.73 7.87
CA THR A 237 -3.33 19.47 7.29
C THR A 237 -3.70 20.07 5.94
N LYS A 238 -3.04 21.16 5.54
CA LYS A 238 -3.23 21.76 4.20
C LYS A 238 -2.46 21.04 3.08
N LYS A 239 -1.48 20.20 3.44
CA LYS A 239 -0.65 19.48 2.47
C LYS A 239 -1.41 18.24 1.98
N PRO A 240 -1.56 18.02 0.66
CA PRO A 240 -2.25 16.85 0.13
C PRO A 240 -1.53 15.56 0.53
N PHE A 241 -2.26 14.46 0.61
CA PHE A 241 -1.70 13.16 0.94
C PHE A 241 -2.11 12.07 -0.04
N PHE A 242 -1.21 11.09 -0.16
CA PHE A 242 -1.38 9.82 -0.85
C PHE A 242 -1.22 8.69 0.16
#